data_AF-A0A661S742-F1
#
_entry.id   AF-A0A661S742-F1
#
_cell.length_a   1.000
_cell.length_b   1.000
_cell.length_c   1.000
_cell.angle_alpha   90.00
_cell.angle_beta   90.00
_cell.angle_gamma   90.00
#
_symmetry.space_group_name_H-M   'P 1'
#
loop_
_entity.id
_entity.type
_entity.pdbx_description
1 polymer ?
#
loop_
_entity_poly.entity_id
_entity_poly.type
_entity_poly.pdbx_seq_one_letter_code
_entity_poly.pdbx_strand_id
1 'polypeptide(L)'
;TVINHDEGFHGGKGTRHTVLKDNVFYGNRVYQAKLSMGDQAEGSLNNEVQNNVFYCTDPFQWVMRQDSGEDHYNWNFGYFENNYYCNPYSTNRYAGAYIQNAEYSGALIWRWQKDTPYNYFLNLHEYQKISGGDVNSETDSEKWTVFRIEDKLYEADEILSGNYISNSNFESGSEPWEVTGGEISPDIREELDGNCLRVTAGDGHYVQLNNGKPISFERDAYYLLSFSTFGEKPLYAGLSPGRWDEVSGNQIIMGNEHKFSVGQGRYDYSYIFKIRDAGTEAGVLEDFSEYDMRIFFDTEKDDPAYWLDNVRLYKVSLREAIPPEEHSKIFVNDSDADKTFLFNGMKYKDLDGNLIIEESITLHPYHSKVLIFESGPVTRQLSDAIRILQMLSGLDPDGIYWISDVNGDARMGLAEVVFILQELAVSEW
;
A
#
# COMPACT_ATOMS: atom_id res chain seq x y z
N THR A 1 -5.77 25.75 -6.43
CA THR A 1 -6.92 25.59 -5.49
C THR A 1 -6.85 24.24 -4.81
N VAL A 2 -7.27 24.14 -3.54
CA VAL A 2 -7.39 22.84 -2.86
C VAL A 2 -8.82 22.31 -3.03
N ILE A 3 -8.95 21.08 -3.52
CA ILE A 3 -10.25 20.41 -3.72
C ILE A 3 -10.37 19.27 -2.71
N ASN A 4 -11.29 19.44 -1.76
CA ASN A 4 -11.61 18.49 -0.68
C ASN A 4 -13.13 18.34 -0.56
N HIS A 5 -13.66 17.22 -1.05
CA HIS A 5 -15.07 16.87 -1.11
C HIS A 5 -15.21 15.33 -1.02
N ASP A 6 -16.39 14.78 -0.73
CA ASP A 6 -16.57 13.31 -0.64
C ASP A 6 -16.10 12.58 -1.92
N GLU A 7 -16.35 13.22 -3.04
CA GLU A 7 -15.90 12.87 -4.38
C GLU A 7 -15.16 14.11 -4.92
N GLY A 8 -13.89 14.01 -5.31
CA GLY A 8 -13.08 15.17 -5.75
C GLY A 8 -13.60 15.82 -7.03
N PHE A 9 -12.81 15.82 -8.12
CA PHE A 9 -13.39 16.21 -9.40
C PHE A 9 -14.20 15.05 -9.97
N HIS A 10 -15.50 15.25 -10.16
CA HIS A 10 -16.36 14.31 -10.88
C HIS A 10 -16.78 14.95 -12.21
N GLY A 11 -16.04 14.63 -13.27
CA GLY A 11 -16.49 14.86 -14.64
C GLY A 11 -17.59 13.87 -14.97
N GLY A 12 -18.81 14.13 -14.48
CA GLY A 12 -20.03 13.37 -14.75
C GLY A 12 -20.90 14.06 -15.81
N LYS A 13 -22.24 13.91 -15.71
CA LYS A 13 -23.20 14.46 -16.67
C LYS A 13 -22.97 15.96 -16.92
N GLY A 14 -22.78 16.32 -18.19
CA GLY A 14 -22.66 17.70 -18.66
C GLY A 14 -21.24 18.29 -18.66
N THR A 15 -20.23 17.57 -18.15
CA THR A 15 -18.85 18.10 -18.06
C THR A 15 -18.12 17.94 -19.40
N ARG A 16 -18.11 18.97 -20.23
CA ARG A 16 -17.49 18.93 -21.55
C ARG A 16 -16.43 20.01 -21.71
N HIS A 17 -15.32 19.68 -22.36
CA HIS A 17 -14.23 20.63 -22.65
C HIS A 17 -13.74 21.38 -21.41
N THR A 18 -13.78 20.73 -20.24
CA THR A 18 -13.35 21.33 -18.98
C THR A 18 -11.85 21.11 -18.83
N VAL A 19 -11.13 22.20 -18.57
CA VAL A 19 -9.71 22.15 -18.21
C VAL A 19 -9.58 22.32 -16.71
N LEU A 20 -9.13 21.27 -16.05
CA LEU A 20 -8.84 21.20 -14.63
C LEU A 20 -7.33 21.15 -14.44
N LYS A 21 -6.74 22.27 -13.99
CA LYS A 21 -5.30 22.38 -13.88
C LYS A 21 -4.81 23.18 -12.69
N ASP A 22 -3.57 22.90 -12.28
CA ASP A 22 -2.87 23.62 -11.22
C ASP A 22 -3.62 23.56 -9.87
N ASN A 23 -4.24 22.41 -9.58
CA ASN A 23 -4.96 22.14 -8.33
C ASN A 23 -4.23 21.13 -7.46
N VAL A 24 -4.51 21.17 -6.15
CA VAL A 24 -4.13 20.13 -5.20
C VAL A 24 -5.40 19.41 -4.75
N PHE A 25 -5.49 18.13 -5.07
CA PHE A 25 -6.57 17.26 -4.62
C PHE A 25 -6.12 16.52 -3.38
N TYR A 26 -6.85 16.74 -2.28
CA TYR A 26 -6.46 16.30 -0.97
C TYR A 26 -7.71 16.10 -0.11
N GLY A 27 -7.78 15.02 0.66
CA GLY A 27 -8.90 14.78 1.58
C GLY A 27 -10.15 14.15 0.94
N ASN A 28 -10.15 13.89 -0.37
CA ASN A 28 -11.30 13.27 -1.01
C ASN A 28 -11.47 11.81 -0.52
N ARG A 29 -12.70 11.27 -0.43
CA ARG A 29 -12.91 9.94 0.16
C ARG A 29 -12.80 8.80 -0.83
N VAL A 30 -13.50 8.94 -1.97
CA VAL A 30 -13.59 7.84 -2.94
C VAL A 30 -12.57 8.02 -4.05
N TYR A 31 -12.54 9.19 -4.67
CA TYR A 31 -11.58 9.50 -5.73
C TYR A 31 -11.11 10.95 -5.73
N GLN A 32 -9.90 11.18 -6.23
CA GLN A 32 -9.40 12.55 -6.42
C GLN A 32 -9.94 13.15 -7.71
N ALA A 33 -9.87 12.42 -8.82
CA ALA A 33 -10.47 12.82 -10.08
C ALA A 33 -11.11 11.64 -10.80
N LYS A 34 -12.33 11.84 -11.30
CA LYS A 34 -13.11 10.86 -12.04
C LYS A 34 -13.61 11.48 -13.34
N LEU A 35 -13.32 10.83 -14.46
CA LEU A 35 -13.92 11.09 -15.76
C LEU A 35 -14.89 9.95 -16.08
N SER A 36 -16.19 10.23 -16.09
CA SER A 36 -17.21 9.18 -16.24
C SER A 36 -18.32 9.57 -17.19
N MET A 37 -18.86 8.56 -17.85
CA MET A 37 -20.04 8.68 -18.70
C MET A 37 -21.33 8.98 -17.94
N GLY A 38 -21.43 8.56 -16.67
CA GLY A 38 -22.73 8.46 -15.99
C GLY A 38 -23.75 7.66 -16.83
N ASP A 39 -25.05 7.84 -16.55
CA ASP A 39 -26.12 7.19 -17.33
C ASP A 39 -26.31 7.87 -18.71
N GLN A 40 -25.59 7.34 -19.70
CA GLN A 40 -25.79 7.23 -21.16
C GLN A 40 -26.19 8.44 -22.07
N ALA A 41 -26.58 9.62 -21.59
CA ALA A 41 -26.98 10.72 -22.50
C ALA A 41 -26.07 11.96 -22.51
N GLU A 42 -25.34 12.23 -21.42
CA GLU A 42 -24.61 13.48 -21.24
C GLU A 42 -23.21 13.26 -20.66
N GLY A 43 -22.55 12.16 -21.02
CA GLY A 43 -21.23 11.85 -20.48
C GLY A 43 -20.19 12.95 -20.63
N SER A 44 -19.19 12.86 -19.77
CA SER A 44 -18.00 13.69 -19.76
C SER A 44 -17.26 13.61 -21.09
N LEU A 45 -16.93 14.74 -21.74
CA LEU A 45 -16.27 14.72 -23.07
C LEU A 45 -15.13 15.73 -23.15
N ASN A 46 -13.99 15.29 -23.70
CA ASN A 46 -12.83 16.11 -24.03
C ASN A 46 -12.32 16.96 -22.85
N ASN A 47 -12.30 16.41 -21.64
CA ASN A 47 -11.77 17.13 -20.49
C ASN A 47 -10.25 17.01 -20.39
N GLU A 48 -9.59 18.01 -19.84
CA GLU A 48 -8.14 18.03 -19.67
C GLU A 48 -7.84 18.14 -18.18
N VAL A 49 -7.25 17.12 -17.59
CA VAL A 49 -6.83 17.14 -16.19
C VAL A 49 -5.30 17.19 -16.15
N GLN A 50 -4.73 18.37 -15.98
CA GLN A 50 -3.29 18.58 -16.18
C GLN A 50 -2.61 19.38 -15.08
N ASN A 51 -1.34 19.10 -14.79
CA ASN A 51 -0.54 19.85 -13.81
C ASN A 51 -1.18 19.92 -12.41
N ASN A 52 -1.95 18.90 -12.00
CA ASN A 52 -2.51 18.82 -10.66
C ASN A 52 -1.63 17.97 -9.75
N VAL A 53 -1.74 18.17 -8.44
CA VAL A 53 -1.18 17.29 -7.41
C VAL A 53 -2.32 16.45 -6.85
N PHE A 54 -2.18 15.13 -6.89
CA PHE A 54 -3.12 14.21 -6.28
C PHE A 54 -2.49 13.56 -5.05
N TYR A 55 -3.01 13.89 -3.86
CA TYR A 55 -2.49 13.39 -2.60
C TYR A 55 -3.51 12.52 -1.87
N CYS A 56 -3.26 11.21 -1.78
CA CYS A 56 -4.15 10.27 -1.12
C CYS A 56 -4.12 10.43 0.41
N THR A 57 -5.30 10.69 0.99
CA THR A 57 -5.48 10.69 2.44
C THR A 57 -6.18 9.42 2.91
N ASP A 58 -6.40 8.43 2.05
CA ASP A 58 -6.98 7.17 2.47
C ASP A 58 -6.39 6.01 1.63
N PRO A 59 -5.97 4.89 2.25
CA PRO A 59 -5.38 3.75 1.55
C PRO A 59 -6.31 3.09 0.53
N PHE A 60 -7.62 3.30 0.67
CA PHE A 60 -8.65 2.77 -0.24
C PHE A 60 -9.12 3.79 -1.28
N GLN A 61 -8.53 4.98 -1.30
CA GLN A 61 -8.90 6.04 -2.23
C GLN A 61 -8.37 5.75 -3.64
N TRP A 62 -9.21 6.02 -4.63
CA TRP A 62 -8.87 5.88 -6.04
C TRP A 62 -8.31 7.21 -6.54
N VAL A 63 -7.04 7.26 -6.92
CA VAL A 63 -6.41 8.54 -7.30
C VAL A 63 -7.13 9.13 -8.53
N MET A 64 -7.12 8.41 -9.63
CA MET A 64 -7.82 8.76 -10.86
C MET A 64 -8.75 7.61 -11.24
N ARG A 65 -9.88 7.93 -11.84
CA ARG A 65 -10.81 6.95 -12.38
C ARG A 65 -11.34 7.43 -13.72
N GLN A 66 -11.24 6.58 -14.73
CA GLN A 66 -11.93 6.80 -16.01
C GLN A 66 -12.89 5.63 -16.19
N ASP A 67 -14.19 5.91 -16.35
CA ASP A 67 -15.22 4.91 -16.60
C ASP A 67 -15.78 5.12 -18.02
N SER A 68 -15.69 4.10 -18.88
CA SER A 68 -16.49 4.06 -20.10
C SER A 68 -17.75 3.20 -19.88
N GLY A 69 -18.88 3.63 -20.42
CA GLY A 69 -20.08 2.79 -20.45
C GLY A 69 -19.98 1.72 -21.53
N GLU A 70 -20.69 0.60 -21.35
CA GLU A 70 -20.98 -0.36 -22.42
C GLU A 70 -21.56 0.43 -23.61
N ASP A 71 -21.02 0.22 -24.82
CA ASP A 71 -21.42 0.82 -26.11
C ASP A 71 -20.85 2.21 -26.51
N HIS A 72 -19.92 2.80 -25.76
CA HIS A 72 -19.42 4.16 -26.04
C HIS A 72 -17.93 4.23 -26.41
N TYR A 73 -17.50 3.34 -27.29
CA TYR A 73 -16.09 3.05 -27.61
C TYR A 73 -15.33 4.16 -28.33
N ASN A 74 -16.02 5.16 -28.87
CA ASN A 74 -15.41 6.22 -29.69
C ASN A 74 -15.39 7.60 -28.99
N TRP A 75 -15.69 7.64 -27.69
CA TRP A 75 -15.80 8.91 -26.97
C TRP A 75 -14.46 9.23 -26.29
N ASN A 76 -13.92 10.40 -26.58
CA ASN A 76 -12.81 10.95 -25.83
C ASN A 76 -13.36 11.62 -24.57
N PHE A 77 -13.24 10.96 -23.41
CA PHE A 77 -13.68 11.51 -22.12
C PHE A 77 -12.75 12.63 -21.61
N GLY A 78 -11.54 12.69 -22.19
CA GLY A 78 -10.47 13.53 -21.73
C GLY A 78 -9.18 12.74 -21.49
N TYR A 79 -8.18 13.43 -20.98
CA TYR A 79 -6.88 12.86 -20.62
C TYR A 79 -6.33 13.45 -19.33
N PHE A 80 -5.38 12.73 -18.74
CA PHE A 80 -4.57 13.16 -17.62
C PHE A 80 -3.14 13.40 -18.12
N GLU A 81 -2.58 14.57 -17.89
CA GLU A 81 -1.24 14.93 -18.38
C GLU A 81 -0.44 15.68 -17.30
N ASN A 82 0.82 15.31 -17.07
CA ASN A 82 1.73 16.02 -16.14
C ASN A 82 1.15 16.26 -14.74
N ASN A 83 0.32 15.37 -14.22
CA ASN A 83 -0.10 15.47 -12.82
C ASN A 83 0.95 14.77 -11.95
N TYR A 84 1.15 15.30 -10.74
CA TYR A 84 1.99 14.71 -9.71
C TYR A 84 1.13 13.86 -8.78
N TYR A 85 1.59 12.64 -8.48
CA TYR A 85 0.88 11.71 -7.61
C TYR A 85 1.68 11.45 -6.35
N CYS A 86 1.00 11.43 -5.21
CA CYS A 86 1.57 11.00 -3.95
C CYS A 86 0.57 10.10 -3.21
N ASN A 87 0.98 8.86 -2.99
CA ASN A 87 0.26 7.87 -2.18
C ASN A 87 1.19 7.38 -1.07
N PRO A 88 0.96 7.77 0.20
CA PRO A 88 1.81 7.36 1.31
C PRO A 88 1.57 5.90 1.75
N TYR A 89 0.59 5.20 1.15
CA TYR A 89 0.15 3.89 1.61
C TYR A 89 0.80 2.72 0.87
N SER A 90 0.92 1.58 1.55
CA SER A 90 1.46 0.34 0.97
C SER A 90 0.58 -0.30 -0.10
N THR A 91 -0.71 0.04 -0.14
CA THR A 91 -1.66 -0.51 -1.11
C THR A 91 -1.69 0.31 -2.39
N ASN A 92 -1.16 -0.28 -3.47
CA ASN A 92 -1.16 0.28 -4.81
C ASN A 92 -2.56 0.18 -5.46
N ARG A 93 -3.55 0.96 -4.99
CA ARG A 93 -4.84 1.08 -5.69
C ARG A 93 -4.84 2.30 -6.61
N TYR A 94 -4.31 2.10 -7.80
CA TYR A 94 -4.57 2.97 -8.94
C TYR A 94 -5.56 2.24 -9.85
N ALA A 95 -6.56 2.92 -10.41
CA ALA A 95 -7.40 2.23 -11.39
C ALA A 95 -7.84 3.07 -12.57
N GLY A 96 -7.55 2.57 -13.77
CA GLY A 96 -8.42 2.75 -14.92
C GLY A 96 -9.54 1.71 -14.85
N ALA A 97 -10.79 2.12 -15.08
CA ALA A 97 -11.90 1.18 -15.16
C ALA A 97 -12.42 1.10 -16.60
N TYR A 98 -12.14 -0.05 -17.22
CA TYR A 98 -12.87 -0.74 -18.28
C TYR A 98 -13.43 0.00 -19.51
N ILE A 99 -13.12 -0.55 -20.69
CA ILE A 99 -13.86 -0.43 -21.94
C ILE A 99 -13.98 -1.83 -22.55
N GLN A 100 -15.21 -2.34 -22.76
CA GLN A 100 -15.46 -3.54 -23.58
C GLN A 100 -15.19 -3.20 -25.07
N ASN A 101 -14.68 -4.09 -25.92
CA ASN A 101 -14.66 -3.98 -27.39
C ASN A 101 -14.27 -2.63 -28.07
N ALA A 102 -13.01 -2.45 -28.46
CA ALA A 102 -12.53 -1.26 -29.17
C ALA A 102 -11.87 -1.54 -30.54
N GLU A 103 -12.60 -2.18 -31.46
CA GLU A 103 -12.13 -2.28 -32.85
C GLU A 103 -12.19 -0.94 -33.63
N TYR A 104 -12.68 0.17 -33.05
CA TYR A 104 -13.03 1.38 -33.82
C TYR A 104 -12.59 2.75 -33.26
N SER A 105 -11.76 2.86 -32.22
CA SER A 105 -11.45 4.16 -31.60
C SER A 105 -10.21 4.87 -32.19
N GLY A 106 -10.37 6.07 -32.71
CA GLY A 106 -9.27 6.89 -33.22
C GLY A 106 -8.55 7.66 -32.10
N ALA A 107 -7.23 7.47 -32.02
CA ALA A 107 -6.23 8.39 -31.47
C ALA A 107 -6.30 8.78 -29.97
N LEU A 108 -5.87 7.85 -29.11
CA LEU A 108 -5.04 8.01 -27.88
C LEU A 108 -5.21 6.76 -26.99
N ILE A 109 -6.44 6.25 -26.93
CA ILE A 109 -6.78 4.94 -26.34
C ILE A 109 -6.16 3.78 -27.14
N TRP A 110 -5.88 3.95 -28.44
CA TRP A 110 -5.19 2.94 -29.26
C TRP A 110 -3.77 2.59 -28.80
N ARG A 111 -3.08 3.52 -28.11
CA ARG A 111 -1.76 3.23 -27.51
C ARG A 111 -1.88 2.40 -26.23
N TRP A 112 -3.05 2.45 -25.59
CA TRP A 112 -3.40 1.71 -24.37
C TRP A 112 -4.01 0.33 -24.68
N GLN A 113 -4.33 0.03 -25.95
CA GLN A 113 -5.14 -1.14 -26.34
C GLN A 113 -4.40 -2.24 -27.10
N LYS A 114 -3.27 -1.95 -27.76
CA LYS A 114 -2.68 -2.94 -28.68
C LYS A 114 -1.96 -4.09 -27.96
N ASP A 115 -1.49 -3.88 -26.73
CA ASP A 115 -0.54 -4.79 -26.07
C ASP A 115 -0.96 -5.25 -24.66
N THR A 116 -2.18 -4.95 -24.20
CA THR A 116 -2.62 -5.27 -22.81
C THR A 116 -4.02 -5.90 -22.74
N PRO A 117 -4.20 -7.09 -22.13
CA PRO A 117 -5.51 -7.72 -21.89
C PRO A 117 -6.41 -6.96 -20.88
N TYR A 118 -7.55 -7.54 -20.48
CA TYR A 118 -8.69 -6.86 -19.87
C TYR A 118 -8.51 -6.53 -18.36
N ASN A 119 -9.09 -5.41 -17.87
CA ASN A 119 -9.13 -4.96 -16.45
C ASN A 119 -7.76 -4.71 -15.76
N TYR A 120 -7.11 -3.57 -16.04
CA TYR A 120 -5.88 -3.18 -15.35
C TYR A 120 -6.07 -2.06 -14.30
N PHE A 121 -5.80 -2.39 -13.03
CA PHE A 121 -5.26 -1.49 -12.01
C PHE A 121 -3.79 -1.12 -12.32
N LEU A 122 -3.54 -0.06 -13.09
CA LEU A 122 -2.17 0.34 -13.41
C LEU A 122 -1.47 0.89 -12.17
N ASN A 123 -0.42 0.28 -11.64
CA ASN A 123 0.33 0.93 -10.56
C ASN A 123 1.01 2.23 -11.05
N LEU A 124 1.51 3.09 -10.15
CA LEU A 124 2.08 4.39 -10.51
C LEU A 124 3.15 4.30 -11.60
N HIS A 125 4.06 3.32 -11.47
CA HIS A 125 5.16 3.14 -12.41
C HIS A 125 4.66 2.77 -13.81
N GLU A 126 3.68 1.87 -13.89
CA GLU A 126 3.03 1.52 -15.15
C GLU A 126 2.30 2.71 -15.75
N TYR A 127 1.57 3.46 -14.92
CA TYR A 127 0.90 4.68 -15.34
C TYR A 127 1.89 5.70 -15.90
N GLN A 128 3.01 5.98 -15.21
CA GLN A 128 4.05 6.90 -15.67
C GLN A 128 4.64 6.47 -17.01
N LYS A 129 4.98 5.18 -17.14
CA LYS A 129 5.55 4.60 -18.37
C LYS A 129 4.59 4.72 -19.57
N ILE A 130 3.29 4.53 -19.34
CA ILE A 130 2.27 4.49 -20.40
C ILE A 130 1.77 5.91 -20.75
N SER A 131 1.49 6.74 -19.76
CA SER A 131 0.89 8.06 -19.95
C SER A 131 1.92 9.16 -20.27
N GLY A 132 3.20 8.93 -19.97
CA GLY A 132 4.18 10.02 -19.92
C GLY A 132 3.94 10.96 -18.75
N GLY A 133 3.24 10.49 -17.71
CA GLY A 133 3.00 11.21 -16.46
C GLY A 133 4.30 11.68 -15.79
N ASP A 134 4.18 12.60 -14.84
CA ASP A 134 5.35 13.20 -14.21
C ASP A 134 6.26 12.12 -13.62
N VAL A 135 7.49 12.04 -14.15
CA VAL A 135 8.53 11.08 -13.73
C VAL A 135 8.91 11.27 -12.26
N ASN A 136 8.62 12.45 -11.70
CA ASN A 136 8.86 12.75 -10.30
C ASN A 136 7.70 12.33 -9.41
N SER A 137 6.61 11.76 -9.93
CA SER A 137 5.54 11.28 -9.03
C SER A 137 6.06 10.13 -8.18
N GLU A 138 5.74 10.18 -6.89
CA GLU A 138 6.32 9.28 -5.90
C GLU A 138 5.23 8.47 -5.20
N THR A 139 5.48 7.17 -5.03
CA THR A 139 4.91 6.43 -3.89
C THR A 139 5.92 6.55 -2.77
N ASP A 140 5.49 6.96 -1.59
CA ASP A 140 6.39 7.15 -0.44
C ASP A 140 7.27 5.89 -0.25
N SER A 141 8.57 6.12 -0.09
CA SER A 141 9.55 5.06 0.17
C SER A 141 9.29 4.36 1.52
N GLU A 142 8.68 5.07 2.48
CA GLU A 142 8.25 4.53 3.76
C GLU A 142 6.73 4.28 3.73
N LYS A 143 6.33 3.26 2.97
CA LYS A 143 4.92 2.88 2.79
C LYS A 143 4.22 2.64 4.13
N TRP A 144 3.30 3.54 4.50
CA TRP A 144 2.48 3.39 5.69
C TRP A 144 1.46 2.27 5.49
N THR A 145 1.56 1.23 6.34
CA THR A 145 0.70 0.05 6.27
C THR A 145 -0.45 0.18 7.24
N VAL A 146 -1.64 0.42 6.69
CA VAL A 146 -2.87 0.55 7.46
C VAL A 146 -3.97 -0.36 6.92
N PHE A 147 -4.91 -0.69 7.80
CA PHE A 147 -6.05 -1.54 7.52
C PHE A 147 -7.32 -0.92 8.08
N ARG A 148 -8.42 -1.00 7.32
CA ARG A 148 -9.70 -0.47 7.76
C ARG A 148 -10.55 -1.53 8.44
N ILE A 149 -11.00 -1.23 9.65
CA ILE A 149 -12.06 -1.97 10.34
C ILE A 149 -13.20 -0.98 10.52
N GLU A 150 -14.34 -1.28 9.90
CA GLU A 150 -15.49 -0.37 9.83
C GLU A 150 -15.08 0.98 9.21
N ASP A 151 -15.08 2.06 9.98
CA ASP A 151 -14.74 3.42 9.54
C ASP A 151 -13.41 3.94 10.13
N LYS A 152 -12.64 3.07 10.78
CA LYS A 152 -11.36 3.43 11.43
C LYS A 152 -10.18 2.72 10.77
N LEU A 153 -9.05 3.42 10.73
CA LEU A 153 -7.77 2.86 10.30
C LEU A 153 -7.00 2.32 11.49
N TYR A 154 -6.32 1.21 11.27
CA TYR A 154 -5.48 0.53 12.23
C TYR A 154 -4.14 0.19 11.59
N GLU A 155 -3.10 0.18 12.41
CA GLU A 155 -1.78 -0.30 12.04
C GLU A 155 -1.34 -1.41 13.00
N ALA A 156 -0.31 -2.17 12.60
CA ALA A 156 0.28 -3.16 13.48
C ALA A 156 0.96 -2.45 14.67
N ASP A 157 0.65 -2.88 15.88
CA ASP A 157 1.25 -2.33 17.11
C ASP A 157 2.39 -3.23 17.60
N GLU A 158 2.08 -4.50 17.86
CA GLU A 158 3.04 -5.49 18.35
C GLU A 158 3.02 -6.76 17.51
N ILE A 159 4.20 -7.34 17.27
CA ILE A 159 4.36 -8.67 16.68
C ILE A 159 4.21 -9.72 17.79
N LEU A 160 3.19 -10.56 17.68
CA LEU A 160 2.81 -11.55 18.70
C LEU A 160 3.33 -12.97 18.39
N SER A 161 4.06 -13.15 17.30
CA SER A 161 4.56 -14.46 16.86
C SER A 161 5.91 -14.36 16.15
N GLY A 162 6.59 -15.50 15.99
CA GLY A 162 7.64 -15.62 14.97
C GLY A 162 7.08 -15.55 13.54
N ASN A 163 7.97 -15.51 12.55
CA ASN A 163 7.57 -15.60 11.14
C ASN A 163 6.98 -17.00 10.84
N TYR A 164 5.75 -17.04 10.37
CA TYR A 164 5.10 -18.31 9.97
C TYR A 164 5.64 -18.86 8.64
N ILE A 165 6.27 -18.03 7.81
CA ILE A 165 6.82 -18.45 6.52
C ILE A 165 8.24 -19.00 6.70
N SER A 166 8.40 -20.28 6.42
CA SER A 166 9.71 -20.91 6.27
C SER A 166 10.31 -20.62 4.89
N ASN A 167 11.63 -20.49 4.82
CA ASN A 167 12.36 -20.15 3.58
C ASN A 167 11.82 -18.86 2.94
N SER A 168 11.69 -17.79 3.73
CA SER A 168 11.11 -16.50 3.32
C SER A 168 11.91 -15.77 2.25
N ASN A 169 13.21 -16.01 2.18
CA ASN A 169 14.16 -15.34 1.28
C ASN A 169 14.77 -16.32 0.26
N PHE A 170 14.17 -17.52 0.13
CA PHE A 170 14.53 -18.52 -0.89
C PHE A 170 15.99 -18.99 -0.92
N GLU A 171 16.74 -18.82 0.18
CA GLU A 171 18.14 -19.23 0.31
C GLU A 171 18.33 -20.75 0.18
N SER A 172 17.31 -21.54 0.55
CA SER A 172 17.34 -23.00 0.44
C SER A 172 16.65 -23.54 -0.83
N GLY A 173 16.43 -22.69 -1.84
CA GLY A 173 15.73 -23.05 -3.06
C GLY A 173 14.23 -22.77 -2.99
N SER A 174 13.41 -23.55 -3.71
CA SER A 174 11.95 -23.39 -3.73
C SER A 174 11.23 -24.09 -2.58
N GLU A 175 11.79 -25.15 -1.99
CA GLU A 175 11.14 -25.88 -0.90
C GLU A 175 10.97 -25.00 0.36
N PRO A 176 9.83 -25.04 1.09
CA PRO A 176 8.71 -25.98 0.93
C PRO A 176 7.57 -25.45 0.06
N TRP A 177 7.80 -24.42 -0.77
CA TRP A 177 6.73 -23.82 -1.56
C TRP A 177 6.18 -24.79 -2.60
N GLU A 178 4.88 -24.69 -2.85
CA GLU A 178 4.15 -25.57 -3.76
C GLU A 178 3.39 -24.72 -4.78
N VAL A 179 3.22 -25.25 -5.98
CA VAL A 179 2.48 -24.60 -7.06
C VAL A 179 1.53 -25.57 -7.74
N THR A 180 0.32 -25.11 -8.04
CA THR A 180 -0.66 -25.82 -8.89
C THR A 180 -0.86 -25.01 -10.16
N GLY A 181 -0.93 -25.68 -11.31
CA GLY A 181 -1.18 -25.04 -12.62
C GLY A 181 -0.02 -24.21 -13.18
N GLY A 182 1.17 -24.35 -12.61
CA GLY A 182 2.39 -23.69 -13.06
C GLY A 182 3.65 -24.42 -12.62
N GLU A 183 4.79 -23.74 -12.73
CA GLU A 183 6.09 -24.21 -12.26
C GLU A 183 6.71 -23.15 -11.34
N ILE A 184 7.49 -23.62 -10.37
CA ILE A 184 8.33 -22.77 -9.52
C ILE A 184 9.77 -23.21 -9.58
N SER A 185 10.68 -22.25 -9.52
CA SER A 185 12.11 -22.52 -9.47
C SER A 185 12.83 -21.43 -8.67
N PRO A 186 13.91 -21.77 -7.96
CA PRO A 186 14.77 -20.74 -7.39
C PRO A 186 15.45 -19.96 -8.51
N ASP A 187 15.60 -18.66 -8.32
CA ASP A 187 16.25 -17.74 -9.25
C ASP A 187 17.04 -16.68 -8.46
N ILE A 188 17.88 -15.91 -9.16
CA ILE A 188 18.64 -14.80 -8.57
C ILE A 188 18.32 -13.51 -9.33
N ARG A 189 17.79 -12.52 -8.61
CA ARG A 189 17.43 -11.19 -9.11
C ARG A 189 18.05 -10.13 -8.23
N GLU A 190 18.90 -9.29 -8.80
CA GLU A 190 19.48 -8.14 -8.07
C GLU A 190 18.39 -7.14 -7.65
N GLU A 191 17.27 -7.11 -8.39
CA GLU A 191 16.09 -6.30 -8.06
C GLU A 191 15.36 -6.79 -6.80
N LEU A 192 15.56 -8.05 -6.38
CA LEU A 192 14.92 -8.68 -5.22
C LEU A 192 15.98 -9.26 -4.27
N ASP A 193 16.98 -8.45 -3.90
CA ASP A 193 17.96 -8.79 -2.85
C ASP A 193 18.76 -10.10 -3.07
N GLY A 194 18.75 -10.66 -4.28
CA GLY A 194 19.42 -11.92 -4.62
C GLY A 194 18.46 -13.08 -4.82
N ASN A 195 18.49 -14.05 -3.91
CA ASN A 195 17.71 -15.29 -4.05
C ASN A 195 16.21 -14.99 -4.02
N CYS A 196 15.46 -15.51 -4.98
CA CYS A 196 14.02 -15.33 -5.07
C CYS A 196 13.35 -16.56 -5.67
N LEU A 197 12.02 -16.61 -5.58
CA LEU A 197 11.22 -17.65 -6.21
C LEU A 197 10.65 -17.15 -7.53
N ARG A 198 11.03 -17.78 -8.63
CA ARG A 198 10.39 -17.58 -9.93
C ARG A 198 9.15 -18.46 -10.04
N VAL A 199 8.06 -17.88 -10.51
CA VAL A 199 6.77 -18.53 -10.75
C VAL A 199 6.39 -18.33 -12.21
N THR A 200 5.99 -19.41 -12.88
CA THR A 200 5.54 -19.38 -14.29
C THR A 200 4.22 -20.11 -14.46
N ALA A 201 3.29 -19.52 -15.20
CA ALA A 201 2.04 -20.19 -15.57
C ALA A 201 2.26 -21.31 -16.58
N GLY A 202 1.51 -22.40 -16.41
CA GLY A 202 1.40 -23.44 -17.43
C GLY A 202 0.33 -23.06 -18.46
N ASP A 203 0.47 -23.55 -19.69
CA ASP A 203 -0.43 -23.23 -20.80
C ASP A 203 -1.91 -23.50 -20.44
N GLY A 204 -2.72 -22.44 -20.41
CA GLY A 204 -4.17 -22.48 -20.17
C GLY A 204 -4.60 -22.72 -18.72
N HIS A 205 -3.67 -22.65 -17.75
CA HIS A 205 -3.92 -22.93 -16.34
C HIS A 205 -3.79 -21.69 -15.46
N TYR A 206 -4.68 -21.58 -14.46
CA TYR A 206 -4.51 -20.66 -13.34
C TYR A 206 -3.33 -21.13 -12.50
N VAL A 207 -2.51 -20.21 -12.01
CA VAL A 207 -1.44 -20.56 -11.08
C VAL A 207 -1.90 -20.28 -9.67
N GLN A 208 -1.67 -21.25 -8.80
CA GLN A 208 -1.83 -21.07 -7.37
C GLN A 208 -0.53 -21.48 -6.67
N LEU A 209 0.22 -20.48 -6.21
CA LEU A 209 1.41 -20.65 -5.38
C LEU A 209 1.01 -20.64 -3.91
N ASN A 210 1.58 -21.52 -3.09
CA ASN A 210 1.40 -21.46 -1.65
C ASN A 210 2.68 -21.83 -0.88
N ASN A 211 2.70 -21.52 0.41
CA ASN A 211 3.86 -21.70 1.28
C ASN A 211 4.13 -23.18 1.70
N GLY A 212 3.35 -24.13 1.17
CA GLY A 212 3.42 -25.60 1.34
C GLY A 212 3.13 -26.14 2.73
N LYS A 213 3.65 -25.49 3.78
CA LYS A 213 3.42 -25.88 5.16
C LYS A 213 2.14 -25.25 5.72
N PRO A 214 1.26 -26.03 6.38
CA PRO A 214 0.12 -25.48 7.11
C PRO A 214 0.51 -24.45 8.18
N ILE A 215 -0.33 -23.45 8.34
CA ILE A 215 -0.20 -22.37 9.33
C ILE A 215 -1.38 -22.47 10.30
N SER A 216 -1.07 -22.55 11.60
CA SER A 216 -2.08 -22.55 12.66
C SER A 216 -2.59 -21.13 12.91
N PHE A 217 -3.47 -20.64 12.05
CA PHE A 217 -4.14 -19.36 12.28
C PHE A 217 -5.11 -19.44 13.46
N GLU A 218 -5.15 -18.37 14.23
CA GLU A 218 -6.14 -18.17 15.28
C GLU A 218 -7.33 -17.41 14.71
N ARG A 219 -8.52 -17.89 15.04
CA ARG A 219 -9.76 -17.24 14.66
C ARG A 219 -9.81 -15.81 15.20
N ASP A 220 -10.32 -14.91 14.37
CA ASP A 220 -10.48 -13.49 14.67
C ASP A 220 -9.18 -12.72 14.97
N ALA A 221 -8.01 -13.35 14.81
CA ALA A 221 -6.72 -12.68 14.94
C ALA A 221 -6.33 -11.94 13.66
N TYR A 222 -5.43 -10.97 13.81
CA TYR A 222 -4.87 -10.18 12.72
C TYR A 222 -3.46 -10.64 12.39
N TYR A 223 -3.13 -10.57 11.11
CA TYR A 223 -1.86 -10.99 10.58
C TYR A 223 -1.30 -9.92 9.65
N LEU A 224 -0.02 -9.60 9.80
CA LEU A 224 0.74 -8.75 8.90
C LEU A 224 1.54 -9.64 7.95
N LEU A 225 1.20 -9.60 6.67
CA LEU A 225 1.98 -10.19 5.59
C LEU A 225 2.79 -9.10 4.90
N SER A 226 4.07 -9.34 4.68
CA SER A 226 4.90 -8.54 3.78
C SER A 226 5.67 -9.40 2.79
N PHE A 227 5.93 -8.87 1.60
CA PHE A 227 6.66 -9.55 0.53
C PHE A 227 7.12 -8.56 -0.54
N SER A 228 8.10 -8.97 -1.34
CA SER A 228 8.61 -8.23 -2.49
C SER A 228 8.28 -8.97 -3.78
N THR A 229 7.89 -8.26 -4.83
CA THR A 229 7.64 -8.87 -6.15
C THR A 229 8.36 -8.16 -7.28
N PHE A 230 8.58 -8.91 -8.36
CA PHE A 230 9.05 -8.41 -9.64
C PHE A 230 8.34 -9.20 -10.75
N GLY A 231 7.96 -8.58 -11.85
CA GLY A 231 7.23 -9.21 -12.95
C GLY A 231 7.91 -9.03 -14.30
N GLU A 232 7.84 -10.04 -15.17
CA GLU A 232 8.36 -9.94 -16.53
C GLU A 232 7.55 -8.91 -17.33
N LYS A 233 6.23 -8.90 -17.08
CA LYS A 233 5.25 -7.96 -17.61
C LYS A 233 4.20 -7.67 -16.51
N PRO A 234 3.43 -6.59 -16.65
CA PRO A 234 2.29 -6.30 -15.78
C PRO A 234 1.30 -7.46 -15.65
N LEU A 235 0.99 -7.86 -14.41
CA LEU A 235 -0.03 -8.86 -14.05
C LEU A 235 -0.67 -8.55 -12.69
N TYR A 236 -1.69 -9.32 -12.31
CA TYR A 236 -2.26 -9.30 -10.96
C TYR A 236 -2.04 -10.62 -10.23
N ALA A 237 -1.59 -10.53 -8.98
CA ALA A 237 -1.61 -11.64 -8.06
C ALA A 237 -2.72 -11.40 -7.02
N GLY A 238 -3.69 -12.31 -6.98
CA GLY A 238 -4.60 -12.45 -5.85
C GLY A 238 -3.85 -13.04 -4.67
N LEU A 239 -4.11 -12.53 -3.47
CA LEU A 239 -3.60 -13.07 -2.22
C LEU A 239 -4.79 -13.45 -1.37
N SER A 240 -4.75 -14.65 -0.82
CA SER A 240 -5.79 -15.10 0.10
C SER A 240 -5.25 -16.06 1.15
N PRO A 241 -5.54 -15.85 2.44
CA PRO A 241 -5.43 -16.92 3.43
C PRO A 241 -6.59 -17.89 3.17
N GLY A 242 -6.28 -19.18 3.05
CA GLY A 242 -7.30 -20.16 2.75
C GLY A 242 -6.98 -21.53 3.31
N ARG A 243 -7.96 -22.41 3.23
CA ARG A 243 -7.81 -23.85 3.43
C ARG A 243 -7.73 -24.53 2.07
N TRP A 244 -6.80 -25.46 1.93
CA TRP A 244 -6.84 -26.41 0.83
C TRP A 244 -7.79 -27.56 1.18
N ASP A 245 -8.84 -27.77 0.40
CA ASP A 245 -9.69 -28.94 0.52
C ASP A 245 -9.23 -30.01 -0.47
N GLU A 246 -8.50 -31.02 0.03
CA GLU A 246 -8.00 -32.13 -0.78
C GLU A 246 -9.12 -32.91 -1.49
N VAL A 247 -10.33 -32.94 -0.94
CA VAL A 247 -11.45 -33.71 -1.49
C VAL A 247 -12.03 -33.02 -2.72
N SER A 248 -12.27 -31.71 -2.63
CA SER A 248 -12.80 -30.94 -3.76
C SER A 248 -11.72 -30.40 -4.70
N GLY A 249 -10.46 -30.40 -4.27
CA GLY A 249 -9.35 -29.74 -4.96
C GLY A 249 -9.54 -28.22 -5.02
N ASN A 250 -10.40 -27.66 -4.18
CA ASN A 250 -10.71 -26.23 -4.17
C ASN A 250 -10.14 -25.56 -2.92
N GLN A 251 -9.85 -24.28 -3.08
CA GLN A 251 -9.51 -23.41 -1.97
C GLN A 251 -10.77 -22.84 -1.32
N ILE A 252 -10.83 -22.89 0.00
CA ILE A 252 -11.83 -22.16 0.78
C ILE A 252 -11.16 -20.92 1.36
N ILE A 253 -11.58 -19.74 0.92
CA ILE A 253 -11.01 -18.46 1.34
C ILE A 253 -11.50 -18.13 2.76
N MET A 254 -10.56 -17.90 3.69
CA MET A 254 -10.81 -17.63 5.12
C MET A 254 -10.62 -16.15 5.49
N GLY A 255 -10.35 -15.30 4.50
CA GLY A 255 -10.14 -13.86 4.67
C GLY A 255 -10.64 -13.07 3.47
N ASN A 256 -10.30 -11.79 3.42
CA ASN A 256 -10.54 -11.02 2.20
C ASN A 256 -9.45 -11.38 1.19
N GLU A 257 -9.85 -11.73 -0.03
CA GLU A 257 -8.92 -11.76 -1.16
C GLU A 257 -8.44 -10.31 -1.42
N HIS A 258 -7.14 -10.16 -1.60
CA HIS A 258 -6.55 -8.88 -1.97
C HIS A 258 -5.74 -9.05 -3.26
N LYS A 259 -6.01 -8.21 -4.26
CA LYS A 259 -5.24 -8.21 -5.51
C LYS A 259 -4.13 -7.19 -5.45
N PHE A 260 -2.93 -7.60 -5.82
CA PHE A 260 -1.74 -6.75 -5.90
C PHE A 260 -1.24 -6.70 -7.34
N SER A 261 -0.69 -5.55 -7.74
CA SER A 261 -0.05 -5.41 -9.05
C SER A 261 1.34 -6.01 -9.01
N VAL A 262 1.75 -6.69 -10.07
CA VAL A 262 3.13 -7.14 -10.25
C VAL A 262 3.57 -6.64 -11.61
N GLY A 263 4.73 -6.00 -11.69
CA GLY A 263 5.17 -5.34 -12.91
C GLY A 263 6.68 -5.32 -13.05
N GLN A 264 7.16 -4.60 -14.07
CA GLN A 264 8.59 -4.46 -14.33
C GLN A 264 9.19 -3.50 -13.29
N GLY A 265 9.79 -4.05 -12.24
CA GLY A 265 10.35 -3.31 -11.11
C GLY A 265 10.08 -4.03 -9.79
N ARG A 266 10.84 -3.69 -8.74
CA ARG A 266 10.60 -4.19 -7.39
C ARG A 266 9.37 -3.52 -6.81
N TYR A 267 8.47 -4.31 -6.25
CA TYR A 267 7.35 -3.82 -5.45
C TYR A 267 7.37 -4.48 -4.08
N ASP A 268 7.51 -3.67 -3.03
CA ASP A 268 7.34 -4.12 -1.65
C ASP A 268 5.90 -3.89 -1.18
N TYR A 269 5.29 -4.95 -0.67
CA TYR A 269 3.93 -4.96 -0.16
C TYR A 269 3.92 -5.30 1.32
N SER A 270 2.98 -4.67 2.02
CA SER A 270 2.64 -4.96 3.40
C SER A 270 1.12 -4.87 3.53
N TYR A 271 0.51 -5.94 4.04
CA TYR A 271 -0.93 -6.12 4.11
C TYR A 271 -1.33 -6.74 5.42
N ILE A 272 -2.26 -6.11 6.12
CA ILE A 272 -2.89 -6.65 7.33
C ILE A 272 -4.22 -7.29 6.92
N PHE A 273 -4.47 -8.51 7.39
CA PHE A 273 -5.78 -9.17 7.24
C PHE A 273 -6.24 -9.80 8.54
N LYS A 274 -7.56 -10.00 8.63
CA LYS A 274 -8.21 -10.73 9.72
C LYS A 274 -8.61 -12.11 9.23
N ILE A 275 -8.29 -13.13 10.02
CA ILE A 275 -8.82 -14.48 9.79
C ILE A 275 -10.27 -14.52 10.27
N ARG A 276 -11.18 -14.88 9.37
CA ARG A 276 -12.62 -15.01 9.62
C ARG A 276 -13.04 -16.45 9.41
N ASP A 277 -14.25 -16.81 9.85
CA ASP A 277 -14.83 -18.10 9.47
C ASP A 277 -14.99 -18.17 7.96
N ALA A 278 -14.70 -19.34 7.37
CA ALA A 278 -15.23 -19.68 6.07
C ALA A 278 -16.74 -19.50 6.15
N GLY A 279 -17.28 -18.53 5.42
CA GLY A 279 -18.70 -18.25 5.40
C GLY A 279 -19.48 -19.39 4.77
N THR A 280 -19.65 -20.52 5.47
CA THR A 280 -20.75 -21.43 5.21
C THR A 280 -21.95 -20.89 5.96
N GLU A 281 -23.04 -20.58 5.23
CA GLU A 281 -24.32 -20.11 5.77
C GLU A 281 -24.89 -21.00 6.91
N ALA A 282 -24.37 -22.21 7.08
CA ALA A 282 -24.60 -23.05 8.25
C ALA A 282 -23.46 -22.85 9.28
N GLY A 283 -23.72 -22.08 10.33
CA GLY A 283 -22.76 -21.72 11.38
C GLY A 283 -22.17 -22.89 12.16
N VAL A 284 -21.22 -23.61 11.57
CA VAL A 284 -20.43 -24.61 12.27
C VAL A 284 -19.16 -23.96 12.82
N LEU A 285 -19.08 -23.97 14.15
CA LEU A 285 -17.90 -23.69 14.97
C LEU A 285 -16.87 -24.83 14.78
N GLU A 286 -16.31 -24.98 13.59
CA GLU A 286 -15.23 -25.96 13.40
C GLU A 286 -13.93 -25.45 14.05
N ASP A 287 -13.19 -26.37 14.65
CA ASP A 287 -11.90 -26.11 15.26
C ASP A 287 -10.87 -25.82 14.15
N PHE A 288 -10.35 -24.60 14.11
CA PHE A 288 -9.38 -24.16 13.11
C PHE A 288 -8.09 -25.00 13.13
N SER A 289 -7.80 -25.69 14.23
CA SER A 289 -6.60 -26.52 14.36
C SER A 289 -6.61 -27.78 13.48
N GLU A 290 -7.77 -28.18 12.96
CA GLU A 290 -7.91 -29.32 12.05
C GLU A 290 -7.70 -28.93 10.56
N TYR A 291 -7.52 -27.64 10.27
CA TYR A 291 -7.39 -27.17 8.89
C TYR A 291 -5.95 -26.96 8.46
N ASP A 292 -5.61 -27.50 7.28
CA ASP A 292 -4.40 -27.18 6.56
C ASP A 292 -4.50 -25.81 5.88
N MET A 293 -4.44 -24.76 6.69
CA MET A 293 -4.50 -23.38 6.20
C MET A 293 -3.14 -22.92 5.66
N ARG A 294 -3.16 -22.15 4.57
CA ARG A 294 -1.97 -21.65 3.87
C ARG A 294 -2.21 -20.23 3.36
N ILE A 295 -1.14 -19.56 2.94
CA ILE A 295 -1.23 -18.34 2.14
C ILE A 295 -1.13 -18.73 0.67
N PHE A 296 -2.07 -18.24 -0.13
CA PHE A 296 -2.13 -18.47 -1.57
C PHE A 296 -1.84 -17.18 -2.33
N PHE A 297 -1.06 -17.31 -3.40
CA PHE A 297 -0.83 -16.29 -4.42
C PHE A 297 -1.36 -16.83 -5.75
N ASP A 298 -2.47 -16.27 -6.21
CA ASP A 298 -3.23 -16.72 -7.37
C ASP A 298 -3.00 -15.79 -8.56
N THR A 299 -2.71 -16.33 -9.74
CA THR A 299 -2.66 -15.54 -11.00
C THR A 299 -3.62 -16.11 -12.03
N GLU A 300 -3.92 -15.31 -13.06
CA GLU A 300 -4.81 -15.71 -14.14
C GLU A 300 -4.10 -16.67 -15.12
N LYS A 301 -4.87 -17.22 -16.06
CA LYS A 301 -4.34 -18.12 -17.11
C LYS A 301 -3.37 -17.39 -18.02
N ASP A 302 -2.28 -18.08 -18.36
CA ASP A 302 -1.27 -17.58 -19.31
C ASP A 302 -0.61 -16.27 -18.85
N ASP A 303 -0.70 -15.95 -17.56
CA ASP A 303 -0.03 -14.78 -16.99
C ASP A 303 1.49 -14.91 -17.12
N PRO A 304 2.19 -13.78 -17.33
CA PRO A 304 3.64 -13.76 -17.50
C PRO A 304 4.36 -14.23 -16.22
N ALA A 305 5.64 -14.58 -16.36
CA ALA A 305 6.44 -14.97 -15.20
C ALA A 305 6.54 -13.82 -14.18
N TYR A 306 6.54 -14.18 -12.90
CA TYR A 306 6.85 -13.26 -11.82
C TYR A 306 7.79 -13.89 -10.79
N TRP A 307 8.34 -13.04 -9.95
CA TRP A 307 9.26 -13.38 -8.89
C TRP A 307 8.74 -12.87 -7.55
N LEU A 308 8.96 -13.66 -6.51
CA LEU A 308 8.56 -13.39 -5.13
C LEU A 308 9.80 -13.50 -4.24
N ASP A 309 9.94 -12.57 -3.29
CA ASP A 309 10.99 -12.58 -2.28
C ASP A 309 10.51 -12.00 -0.94
N ASN A 310 11.31 -12.16 0.11
CA ASN A 310 11.14 -11.55 1.44
C ASN A 310 9.76 -11.80 2.08
N VAL A 311 9.18 -12.99 1.89
CA VAL A 311 7.81 -13.27 2.34
C VAL A 311 7.79 -13.50 3.86
N ARG A 312 7.13 -12.61 4.59
CA ARG A 312 7.03 -12.68 6.05
C ARG A 312 5.58 -12.60 6.48
N LEU A 313 5.21 -13.42 7.46
CA LEU A 313 3.88 -13.43 8.04
C LEU A 313 3.97 -13.48 9.55
N TYR A 314 3.37 -12.52 10.21
CA TYR A 314 3.32 -12.42 11.67
C TYR A 314 1.90 -12.27 12.16
N LYS A 315 1.57 -12.87 13.30
CA LYS A 315 0.39 -12.50 14.08
C LYS A 315 0.69 -11.15 14.74
N VAL A 316 -0.26 -10.22 14.70
CA VAL A 316 -0.07 -8.87 15.25
C VAL A 316 -1.24 -8.45 16.13
N SER A 317 -0.97 -7.59 17.12
CA SER A 317 -1.98 -6.73 17.72
C SER A 317 -2.15 -5.47 16.86
N LEU A 318 -3.29 -4.82 16.98
CA LEU A 318 -3.58 -3.58 16.27
C LEU A 318 -3.73 -2.42 17.25
N ARG A 319 -3.29 -1.24 16.82
CA ARG A 319 -3.68 0.03 17.41
C ARG A 319 -4.39 0.88 16.38
N GLU A 320 -5.25 1.78 16.86
CA GLU A 320 -5.86 2.78 15.98
C GLU A 320 -4.74 3.64 15.39
N ALA A 321 -4.72 3.74 14.06
CA ALA A 321 -3.72 4.51 13.35
C ALA A 321 -4.01 6.01 13.53
N ILE A 322 -2.97 6.84 13.41
CA ILE A 322 -3.14 8.30 13.38
C ILE A 322 -4.10 8.62 12.22
N PRO A 323 -5.13 9.49 12.39
CA PRO A 323 -5.99 9.85 11.29
C PRO A 323 -5.16 10.37 10.10
N PRO A 324 -5.46 9.99 8.85
CA PRO A 324 -4.67 10.39 7.70
C PRO A 324 -4.44 11.89 7.54
N GLU A 325 -5.42 12.70 7.93
CA GLU A 325 -5.36 14.16 7.94
C GLU A 325 -4.44 14.75 9.03
N GLU A 326 -4.08 13.92 10.02
CA GLU A 326 -3.07 14.22 11.04
C GLU A 326 -1.70 13.65 10.63
N HIS A 327 -1.68 12.45 10.03
CA HIS A 327 -0.46 11.82 9.49
C HIS A 327 0.09 12.60 8.30
N SER A 328 -0.78 13.16 7.47
CA SER A 328 -0.41 13.95 6.31
C SER A 328 -1.16 15.24 6.43
N LYS A 329 -0.49 16.38 6.33
CA LYS A 329 -1.11 17.68 6.57
C LYS A 329 -0.85 18.62 5.42
N ILE A 330 -1.93 19.15 4.84
CA ILE A 330 -1.84 20.24 3.88
C ILE A 330 -1.85 21.60 4.59
N PHE A 331 -0.79 22.36 4.39
CA PHE A 331 -0.69 23.76 4.81
C PHE A 331 -1.08 24.64 3.61
N VAL A 332 -2.01 25.57 3.81
CA VAL A 332 -2.56 26.42 2.74
C VAL A 332 -2.49 27.89 3.13
N ASN A 333 -1.76 28.66 2.33
CA ASN A 333 -1.84 30.11 2.36
C ASN A 333 -2.82 30.59 1.29
N ASP A 334 -3.98 31.03 1.73
CA ASP A 334 -5.08 31.55 0.95
C ASP A 334 -5.14 33.09 0.92
N SER A 335 -4.12 33.76 1.44
CA SER A 335 -4.04 35.21 1.55
C SER A 335 -3.04 35.83 0.57
N ASP A 336 -3.10 37.15 0.42
CA ASP A 336 -2.16 37.96 -0.38
C ASP A 336 -0.81 38.23 0.31
N ALA A 337 -0.61 37.71 1.53
CA ALA A 337 0.62 37.90 2.31
C ALA A 337 1.27 36.55 2.66
N ASP A 338 2.58 36.53 2.92
CA ASP A 338 3.25 35.36 3.45
C ASP A 338 2.59 34.91 4.77
N LYS A 339 2.39 33.60 4.92
CA LYS A 339 1.75 32.99 6.09
C LYS A 339 2.68 31.97 6.71
N THR A 340 2.97 32.15 8.00
CA THR A 340 3.83 31.24 8.76
C THR A 340 2.99 30.28 9.59
N PHE A 341 3.29 29.00 9.51
CA PHE A 341 2.67 27.93 10.28
C PHE A 341 3.69 27.38 11.26
N LEU A 342 3.36 27.42 12.55
CA LEU A 342 4.19 26.84 13.61
C LEU A 342 3.84 25.36 13.78
N PHE A 343 4.85 24.51 13.98
CA PHE A 343 4.69 23.07 14.18
C PHE A 343 4.54 22.67 15.65
N ASN A 344 4.84 23.56 16.60
CA ASN A 344 4.67 23.32 18.03
C ASN A 344 5.35 22.02 18.50
N GLY A 345 6.58 21.79 18.04
CA GLY A 345 7.38 20.61 18.37
C GLY A 345 7.08 19.35 17.57
N MET A 346 6.06 19.34 16.71
CA MET A 346 5.85 18.25 15.75
C MET A 346 6.95 18.26 14.68
N LYS A 347 7.40 17.07 14.28
CA LYS A 347 8.36 16.89 13.18
C LYS A 347 7.63 16.38 11.96
N TYR A 348 8.03 16.90 10.82
CA TYR A 348 7.45 16.57 9.53
C TYR A 348 8.54 16.23 8.52
N LYS A 349 8.23 15.39 7.55
CA LYS A 349 8.97 15.22 6.29
C LYS A 349 8.21 15.92 5.16
N ASP A 350 8.90 16.39 4.13
CA ASP A 350 8.26 16.71 2.87
C ASP A 350 8.00 15.45 2.02
N LEU A 351 7.41 15.62 0.84
CA LEU A 351 7.06 14.50 -0.03
C LEU A 351 8.29 13.77 -0.59
N ASP A 352 9.45 14.43 -0.60
CA ASP A 352 10.73 13.85 -1.02
C ASP A 352 11.42 13.10 0.15
N GLY A 353 10.74 12.97 1.29
CA GLY A 353 11.26 12.32 2.51
C GLY A 353 12.23 13.16 3.33
N ASN A 354 12.48 14.43 2.97
CA ASN A 354 13.41 15.27 3.71
C ASN A 354 12.78 15.76 5.01
N LEU A 355 13.45 15.53 6.13
CA LEU A 355 13.01 16.03 7.43
C LEU A 355 13.04 17.56 7.47
N ILE A 356 11.91 18.16 7.82
CA ILE A 356 11.77 19.58 8.10
C ILE A 356 12.23 19.83 9.54
N ILE A 357 13.42 20.40 9.69
CA ILE A 357 14.07 20.63 10.99
C ILE A 357 13.62 21.94 11.64
N GLU A 358 13.03 22.84 10.87
CA GLU A 358 12.51 24.10 11.34
C GLU A 358 11.23 23.90 12.16
N GLU A 359 11.02 24.71 13.20
CA GLU A 359 9.80 24.68 14.01
C GLU A 359 8.59 25.32 13.29
N SER A 360 8.78 25.76 12.05
CA SER A 360 7.76 26.45 11.27
C SER A 360 8.05 26.41 9.78
N ILE A 361 7.02 26.62 8.97
CA ILE A 361 7.16 26.91 7.54
C ILE A 361 6.47 28.22 7.19
N THR A 362 7.05 28.97 6.27
CA THR A 362 6.42 30.15 5.68
C THR A 362 6.02 29.81 4.24
N LEU A 363 4.74 29.98 3.93
CA LEU A 363 4.20 29.81 2.59
C LEU A 363 3.92 31.17 1.97
N HIS A 364 4.30 31.36 0.71
CA HIS A 364 3.97 32.54 -0.08
C HIS A 364 2.47 32.64 -0.37
N PRO A 365 1.96 33.83 -0.75
CA PRO A 365 0.57 34.02 -1.13
C PRO A 365 0.08 32.96 -2.10
N TYR A 366 -1.09 32.39 -1.84
CA TYR A 366 -1.74 31.39 -2.70
C TYR A 366 -0.95 30.09 -2.94
N HIS A 367 -0.03 29.75 -2.04
CA HIS A 367 0.72 28.49 -2.09
C HIS A 367 0.23 27.47 -1.04
N SER A 368 0.50 26.21 -1.32
CA SER A 368 0.27 25.10 -0.38
C SER A 368 1.49 24.18 -0.32
N LYS A 369 1.70 23.54 0.84
CA LYS A 369 2.70 22.47 1.01
C LYS A 369 2.06 21.32 1.77
N VAL A 370 2.22 20.09 1.28
CA VAL A 370 1.86 18.88 2.02
C VAL A 370 3.09 18.42 2.77
N LEU A 371 2.92 18.08 4.04
CA LEU A 371 3.95 17.52 4.89
C LEU A 371 3.43 16.23 5.55
N ILE A 372 4.32 15.26 5.71
CA ILE A 372 4.05 13.96 6.33
C ILE A 372 4.55 14.03 7.78
N PHE A 373 3.69 13.75 8.74
CA PHE A 373 4.02 13.71 10.14
C PHE A 373 4.99 12.56 10.39
N GLU A 374 6.14 12.89 10.97
CA GLU A 374 7.16 11.91 11.33
C GLU A 374 7.00 11.49 12.79
N SER A 375 6.93 12.49 13.68
CA SER A 375 6.85 12.27 15.11
C SER A 375 6.27 13.48 15.80
N GLY A 376 5.61 13.25 16.93
CA GLY A 376 5.08 14.33 17.76
C GLY A 376 6.19 15.13 18.44
N PRO A 377 5.83 16.19 19.19
CA PRO A 377 6.72 16.70 20.22
C PRO A 377 7.23 15.50 21.00
N VAL A 378 8.56 15.41 21.16
CA VAL A 378 9.20 14.35 21.93
C VAL A 378 8.79 14.56 23.39
N THR A 379 7.57 14.16 23.70
CA THR A 379 7.17 13.85 25.05
C THR A 379 7.93 12.58 25.33
N ARG A 380 9.16 12.72 25.83
CA ARG A 380 9.94 11.62 26.39
C ARG A 380 9.02 11.03 27.46
N GLN A 381 8.28 9.97 27.10
CA GLN A 381 7.20 9.54 27.95
C GLN A 381 7.83 8.87 29.16
N LEU A 382 7.34 9.19 30.35
CA LEU A 382 7.77 8.50 31.56
C LEU A 382 7.60 6.98 31.41
N SER A 383 6.66 6.52 30.58
CA SER A 383 6.51 5.11 30.18
C SER A 383 7.71 4.55 29.44
N ASP A 384 8.35 5.28 28.53
CA ASP A 384 9.56 4.83 27.85
C ASP A 384 10.73 4.71 28.84
N ALA A 385 10.87 5.68 29.73
CA ALA A 385 11.84 5.63 30.82
C ALA A 385 11.56 4.47 31.80
N ILE A 386 10.29 4.24 32.16
CA ILE A 386 9.86 3.13 33.00
C ILE A 386 10.09 1.79 32.31
N ARG A 387 9.81 1.67 31.01
CA ARG A 387 10.01 0.43 30.23
C ARG A 387 11.50 0.11 30.12
N ILE A 388 12.35 1.11 29.87
CA ILE A 388 13.81 0.96 29.95
C ILE A 388 14.22 0.48 31.36
N LEU A 389 13.68 1.07 32.44
CA LEU A 389 13.97 0.64 33.81
C LEU A 389 13.45 -0.78 34.13
N GLN A 390 12.32 -1.20 33.56
CA GLN A 390 11.75 -2.54 33.70
C GLN A 390 12.60 -3.58 32.95
N MET A 391 13.05 -3.28 31.73
CA MET A 391 13.99 -4.09 30.96
C MET A 391 15.31 -4.27 31.71
N LEU A 392 15.86 -3.19 32.29
CA LEU A 392 17.12 -3.22 33.03
C LEU A 392 17.04 -3.93 34.39
N SER A 393 15.85 -3.93 35.02
CA SER A 393 15.63 -4.63 36.29
C SER A 393 15.31 -6.12 36.11
N GLY A 394 15.29 -6.61 34.87
CA GLY A 394 14.93 -8.00 34.55
C GLY A 394 13.46 -8.31 34.84
N LEU A 395 12.62 -7.29 34.91
CA LEU A 395 11.18 -7.40 35.11
C LEU A 395 10.42 -7.51 33.78
N ASP A 396 11.10 -7.25 32.66
CA ASP A 396 10.58 -7.48 31.31
C ASP A 396 11.08 -8.86 30.80
N PRO A 397 10.19 -9.83 30.52
CA PRO A 397 10.57 -11.16 30.05
C PRO A 397 11.16 -11.18 28.64
N ASP A 398 11.02 -10.12 27.85
CA ASP A 398 11.40 -10.12 26.43
C ASP A 398 12.87 -9.77 26.17
N GLY A 399 13.57 -9.14 27.13
CA GLY A 399 14.99 -8.80 27.03
C GLY A 399 15.34 -7.78 25.93
N ILE A 400 16.55 -7.22 25.97
CA ILE A 400 16.99 -6.18 25.02
C ILE A 400 17.71 -6.81 23.82
N TYR A 401 17.16 -6.66 22.61
CA TYR A 401 17.86 -6.95 21.36
C TYR A 401 18.57 -5.69 20.79
N TRP A 402 19.84 -5.55 21.16
CA TRP A 402 20.99 -5.21 20.30
C TRP A 402 21.28 -3.82 19.67
N ILE A 403 20.46 -2.76 19.78
CA ILE A 403 20.70 -1.54 18.94
C ILE A 403 21.40 -0.33 19.61
N SER A 404 21.87 -0.40 20.85
CA SER A 404 22.44 0.79 21.54
C SER A 404 23.62 0.51 22.49
N ASP A 405 24.55 -0.33 22.06
CA ASP A 405 25.81 -0.56 22.78
C ASP A 405 26.86 0.51 22.44
N VAL A 406 26.96 1.54 23.28
CA VAL A 406 27.86 2.69 23.07
C VAL A 406 29.33 2.34 23.36
N ASN A 407 29.60 1.30 24.15
CA ASN A 407 30.96 0.96 24.58
C ASN A 407 31.51 -0.34 23.97
N GLY A 408 30.69 -1.09 23.23
CA GLY A 408 31.08 -2.27 22.46
C GLY A 408 31.23 -3.54 23.28
N ASP A 409 30.68 -3.61 24.50
CA ASP A 409 30.76 -4.78 25.38
C ASP A 409 29.60 -5.78 25.23
N ALA A 410 28.71 -5.53 24.26
CA ALA A 410 27.49 -6.24 23.97
C ALA A 410 26.49 -6.28 25.15
N ARG A 411 26.53 -5.28 26.05
CA ARG A 411 25.61 -5.12 27.18
C ARG A 411 25.21 -3.64 27.30
N MET A 412 23.93 -3.37 27.47
CA MET A 412 23.53 -2.02 27.90
C MET A 412 23.90 -1.87 29.38
N GLY A 413 24.95 -1.10 29.67
CA GLY A 413 25.42 -0.86 31.01
C GLY A 413 24.61 0.22 31.74
N LEU A 414 24.80 0.31 33.05
CA LEU A 414 24.20 1.37 33.88
C LEU A 414 24.62 2.78 33.41
N ALA A 415 25.76 2.89 32.72
CA ALA A 415 26.32 4.15 32.24
C ALA A 415 25.51 4.75 31.08
N GLU A 416 25.09 3.93 30.10
CA GLU A 416 24.25 4.36 28.98
C GLU A 416 22.87 4.83 29.48
N VAL A 417 22.34 4.15 30.49
CA VAL A 417 21.06 4.48 31.13
C VAL A 417 21.14 5.79 31.90
N VAL A 418 22.22 5.99 32.65
CA VAL A 418 22.47 7.25 33.36
C VAL A 418 22.67 8.40 32.38
N PHE A 419 23.34 8.18 31.24
CA PHE A 419 23.48 9.18 30.19
C PHE A 419 22.14 9.59 29.60
N ILE A 420 21.27 8.62 29.26
CA ILE A 420 19.90 8.89 28.79
C ILE A 420 19.12 9.66 29.86
N LEU A 421 19.14 9.21 31.11
CA LEU A 421 18.44 9.90 32.22
C LEU A 421 18.97 11.32 32.48
N GLN A 422 20.27 11.56 32.30
CA GLN A 422 20.86 12.89 32.43
C GLN A 422 20.44 13.81 31.28
N GLU A 423 20.44 13.32 30.04
CA GLU A 423 19.92 14.05 28.88
C GLU A 423 18.42 14.34 29.01
N LEU A 424 17.65 13.43 29.62
CA LEU A 424 16.24 13.63 29.95
C LEU A 424 16.04 14.75 30.99
N ALA A 425 16.83 14.73 32.07
CA ALA A 425 16.71 15.69 33.17
C ALA A 425 17.14 17.12 32.80
N VAL A 426 18.02 17.28 31.81
CA VAL A 426 18.47 18.61 31.33
C VAL A 426 17.46 19.25 30.36
N SER A 427 16.57 18.47 29.74
CA SER A 427 15.60 18.96 28.76
C SER A 427 14.29 19.55 29.33
N GLU A 428 14.09 19.53 30.65
CA GLU A 428 12.87 20.01 31.32
C GLU A 428 12.98 21.42 31.96
N TRP A 429 13.89 22.29 31.49
CA TRP A 429 14.01 23.68 31.97
C TRP A 429 13.96 24.73 30.85
#